data_AF-A0A7X5DY51-F1
#
_entry.id   AF-A0A7X5DY51-F1
#
_cell.length_a   1.000
_cell.length_b   1.000
_cell.length_c   1.000
_cell.angle_alpha   90.00
_cell.angle_beta   90.00
_cell.angle_gamma   90.00
#
_symmetry.space_group_name_H-M   'P 1'
#
loop_
_entity.id
_entity.type
_entity.pdbx_description
1 polymer ?
#
loop_
_entity_poly.entity_id
_entity_poly.type
_entity_poly.pdbx_seq_one_letter_code
_entity_poly.pdbx_strand_id
1 'polypeptide(L)'
;MLMAKECVEYGVRKGIIFFFNDRITEEVLFTVEEILAEFLMLSGGAFTKKHSFRSDAPTSRNPSGYRKIRGGWNRIFHKEFDGRFNDRTDAAGAIIPDSSSEGLFLSDCDAQQLQRVEADIRLSNHKLLRNASSGIYFLCEASVPWQGLYDFIASMSGKLDVHYCSAGYEMALNPYCYSRCLRAYRCLKDLPFVNSYATEWEYMWVIKDEHQILTPNFLQVLSKKMFLPLNCKLLPENAHLNALGNGKWLIDILNHEAGFREPPETELAEYFQSLQAFFQPILAQREKPLYLKPDEWKVRKNRFD
;
A
#
# COMPACT_ATOMS: atom_id res chain seq x y z
N MET A 1 -21.21 37.21 2.02
CA MET A 1 -19.90 36.79 1.52
C MET A 1 -19.52 35.53 2.28
N LEU A 2 -19.79 34.34 1.72
CA LEU A 2 -19.38 33.07 2.33
C LEU A 2 -17.87 32.95 2.13
N MET A 3 -17.11 33.08 3.22
CA MET A 3 -15.68 32.73 3.21
C MET A 3 -15.58 31.29 2.70
N ALA A 4 -14.98 31.11 1.53
CA ALA A 4 -14.67 29.79 1.03
C ALA A 4 -13.73 29.15 2.06
N LYS A 5 -14.22 28.14 2.79
CA LYS A 5 -13.38 27.37 3.71
C LYS A 5 -12.21 26.79 2.92
N GLU A 6 -10.98 27.01 3.38
CA GLU A 6 -9.77 26.46 2.75
C GLU A 6 -9.86 24.93 2.64
N CYS A 7 -9.67 24.36 1.44
CA CYS A 7 -9.53 22.91 1.22
C CYS A 7 -8.13 22.50 1.67
N VAL A 8 -8.02 21.53 2.57
CA VAL A 8 -6.72 20.87 2.81
C VAL A 8 -6.44 19.95 1.63
N GLU A 9 -5.47 20.32 0.80
CA GLU A 9 -5.18 19.64 -0.48
C GLU A 9 -4.31 18.39 -0.31
N TYR A 10 -3.37 18.38 0.64
CA TYR A 10 -2.47 17.26 0.90
C TYR A 10 -1.88 17.33 2.31
N GLY A 11 -1.26 16.24 2.76
CA GLY A 11 -0.61 16.16 4.06
C GLY A 11 0.11 14.82 4.27
N VAL A 12 0.80 14.69 5.40
CA VAL A 12 1.51 13.45 5.77
C VAL A 12 0.57 12.52 6.55
N ARG A 13 0.58 11.25 6.18
CA ARG A 13 -0.16 10.15 6.80
C ARG A 13 0.76 8.95 6.96
N LYS A 14 0.28 7.87 7.59
CA LYS A 14 0.95 6.57 7.55
C LYS A 14 0.24 5.71 6.50
N GLY A 15 1.01 5.16 5.58
CA GLY A 15 0.52 4.29 4.52
C GLY A 15 1.06 2.87 4.70
N ILE A 16 0.23 1.89 4.36
CA ILE A 16 0.59 0.46 4.34
C ILE A 16 0.08 -0.10 3.02
N ILE A 17 0.85 -0.94 2.35
CA ILE A 17 0.36 -1.71 1.23
C ILE A 17 0.74 -3.17 1.38
N PHE A 18 -0.23 -4.05 1.19
CA PHE A 18 -0.03 -5.48 1.06
C PHE A 18 -0.20 -5.88 -0.40
N PHE A 19 0.74 -6.67 -0.90
CA PHE A 19 0.65 -7.42 -2.14
C PHE A 19 0.64 -8.90 -1.78
N PHE A 20 -0.36 -9.63 -2.25
CA PHE A 20 -0.56 -11.04 -1.88
C PHE A 20 -1.03 -11.86 -3.08
N ASN A 21 -0.79 -13.16 -2.98
CA ASN A 21 -0.96 -14.11 -4.08
C ASN A 21 -2.07 -15.13 -3.84
N ASP A 22 -2.84 -14.98 -2.76
CA ASP A 22 -4.00 -15.80 -2.51
C ASP A 22 -4.93 -15.83 -3.72
N ARG A 23 -5.44 -17.02 -4.00
CA ARG A 23 -6.58 -17.19 -4.89
C ARG A 23 -7.80 -16.64 -4.18
N ILE A 24 -8.50 -15.71 -4.80
CA ILE A 24 -9.71 -15.10 -4.25
C ILE A 24 -10.84 -16.13 -4.25
N THR A 25 -11.18 -16.59 -3.05
CA THR A 25 -12.31 -17.47 -2.71
C THR A 25 -13.20 -16.76 -1.68
N GLU A 26 -14.34 -17.34 -1.33
CA GLU A 26 -15.19 -16.80 -0.25
C GLU A 26 -14.44 -16.69 1.10
N GLU A 27 -13.57 -17.66 1.41
CA GLU A 27 -12.73 -17.63 2.62
C GLU A 27 -11.73 -16.47 2.60
N VAL A 28 -11.07 -16.23 1.46
CA VAL A 28 -10.15 -15.10 1.33
C VAL A 28 -10.90 -13.77 1.37
N LEU A 29 -12.10 -13.69 0.78
CA LEU A 29 -12.94 -12.49 0.89
C LEU A 29 -13.34 -12.20 2.33
N PHE A 30 -13.72 -13.23 3.10
CA PHE A 30 -14.00 -13.10 4.52
C PHE A 30 -12.77 -12.59 5.29
N THR A 31 -11.60 -13.18 5.03
CA THR A 31 -10.33 -12.69 5.59
C THR A 31 -10.13 -11.23 5.26
N VAL A 32 -10.21 -10.81 3.99
CA VAL A 32 -10.05 -9.41 3.59
C VAL A 32 -11.04 -8.49 4.32
N GLU A 33 -12.30 -8.91 4.49
CA GLU A 33 -13.28 -8.14 5.27
C GLU A 33 -12.85 -7.97 6.74
N GLU A 34 -12.36 -9.02 7.39
CA GLU A 34 -11.81 -8.94 8.75
C GLU A 34 -10.64 -7.95 8.83
N ILE A 35 -9.72 -7.99 7.85
CA ILE A 35 -8.58 -7.07 7.78
C ILE A 35 -9.07 -5.61 7.74
N LEU A 36 -10.11 -5.31 6.96
CA LEU A 36 -10.71 -3.97 6.91
C LEU A 36 -11.29 -3.55 8.26
N ALA A 37 -11.97 -4.47 8.96
CA ALA A 37 -12.54 -4.20 10.27
C ALA A 37 -11.45 -3.95 11.33
N GLU A 38 -10.39 -4.76 11.35
CA GLU A 38 -9.23 -4.59 12.23
C GLU A 38 -8.53 -3.25 11.97
N PHE A 39 -8.35 -2.87 10.71
CA PHE A 39 -7.76 -1.58 10.35
C PHE A 39 -8.62 -0.39 10.82
N LEU A 40 -9.95 -0.49 10.74
CA LEU A 40 -10.85 0.54 11.28
C LEU A 40 -10.75 0.66 12.80
N MET A 41 -10.63 -0.47 13.52
CA MET A 41 -10.41 -0.45 14.97
C MET A 41 -9.07 0.22 15.32
N LEU A 42 -8.00 -0.13 14.61
CA LEU A 42 -6.67 0.45 14.80
C LEU A 42 -6.64 1.96 14.52
N SER A 43 -7.27 2.40 13.44
CA SER A 43 -7.27 3.81 13.02
C SER A 43 -8.26 4.69 13.79
N GLY A 44 -9.25 4.09 14.46
CA GLY A 44 -10.36 4.82 15.08
C GLY A 44 -11.27 5.54 14.07
N GLY A 45 -11.16 5.20 12.78
CA GLY A 45 -11.84 5.86 11.67
C GLY A 45 -13.17 5.20 11.28
N ALA A 46 -13.83 5.77 10.26
CA ALA A 46 -15.03 5.18 9.65
C ALA A 46 -15.11 5.50 8.16
N PHE A 47 -15.39 4.50 7.31
CA PHE A 47 -15.55 4.71 5.87
C PHE A 47 -16.89 5.37 5.51
N THR A 48 -16.87 6.68 5.28
CA THR A 48 -18.07 7.46 4.90
C THR A 48 -18.24 7.58 3.39
N LYS A 49 -17.16 7.43 2.61
CA LYS A 49 -17.12 7.42 1.14
C LYS A 49 -16.75 6.03 0.63
N LYS A 50 -17.37 5.62 -0.49
CA LYS A 50 -17.12 4.36 -1.16
C LYS A 50 -17.13 4.57 -2.67
N HIS A 51 -16.28 3.86 -3.39
CA HIS A 51 -16.25 3.85 -4.84
C HIS A 51 -15.81 2.49 -5.34
N SER A 52 -16.66 1.83 -6.14
CA SER A 52 -16.27 0.64 -6.87
C SER A 52 -15.74 1.01 -8.24
N PHE A 53 -14.72 0.29 -8.68
CA PHE A 53 -14.22 0.35 -10.04
C PHE A 53 -14.09 -1.07 -10.58
N ARG A 54 -14.46 -1.22 -11.85
CA ARG A 54 -14.54 -2.50 -12.55
C ARG A 54 -13.60 -2.46 -13.74
N SER A 55 -13.07 -3.63 -14.10
CA SER A 55 -12.11 -3.81 -15.19
C SER A 55 -12.65 -3.47 -16.59
N ASP A 56 -13.95 -3.18 -16.73
CA ASP A 56 -14.55 -2.65 -17.96
C ASP A 56 -14.35 -1.14 -18.15
N ALA A 57 -13.70 -0.44 -17.21
CA ALA A 57 -13.34 0.96 -17.34
C ALA A 57 -11.87 1.20 -16.93
N PRO A 58 -10.98 1.64 -17.85
CA PRO A 58 -9.64 2.07 -17.48
C PRO A 58 -9.76 3.37 -16.70
N THR A 59 -9.70 3.29 -15.38
CA THR A 59 -9.54 4.49 -14.57
C THR A 59 -8.35 4.31 -13.66
N SER A 60 -7.28 5.07 -13.97
CA SER A 60 -6.43 5.68 -12.95
C SER A 60 -7.29 6.11 -11.77
N ARG A 61 -6.75 6.05 -10.55
CA ARG A 61 -7.34 6.62 -9.31
C ARG A 61 -7.92 8.00 -9.60
N ASN A 62 -9.16 8.07 -10.11
CA ASN A 62 -9.77 9.28 -10.65
C ASN A 62 -10.89 9.65 -9.70
N PRO A 63 -10.55 10.46 -8.70
CA PRO A 63 -11.48 10.76 -7.63
C PRO A 63 -12.63 11.67 -8.04
N SER A 64 -12.66 12.21 -9.26
CA SER A 64 -13.89 12.84 -9.77
C SER A 64 -15.04 11.84 -9.98
N GLY A 65 -14.76 10.53 -9.90
CA GLY A 65 -15.71 9.43 -10.05
C GLY A 65 -16.43 8.97 -8.77
N TYR A 66 -16.18 9.57 -7.60
CA TYR A 66 -16.84 9.16 -6.34
C TYR A 66 -18.36 9.25 -6.43
N ARG A 67 -19.03 8.12 -6.68
CA ARG A 67 -20.46 8.02 -6.45
C ARG A 67 -20.67 7.85 -4.95
N LYS A 68 -21.58 8.63 -4.35
CA LYS A 68 -22.05 8.34 -3.00
C LYS A 68 -22.82 7.01 -3.02
N ILE A 69 -22.14 5.90 -2.79
CA ILE A 69 -22.81 4.61 -2.58
C ILE A 69 -23.38 4.61 -1.16
N ARG A 70 -24.72 4.54 -1.05
CA ARG A 70 -25.42 4.48 0.25
C ARG A 70 -25.30 3.08 0.84
N GLY A 71 -25.03 2.99 2.14
CA GLY A 71 -24.90 1.73 2.89
C GLY A 71 -23.65 1.68 3.77
N GLY A 72 -23.64 0.73 4.71
CA GLY A 72 -22.43 0.36 5.45
C GLY A 72 -21.37 -0.19 4.51
N TRP A 73 -20.08 -0.01 4.85
CA TRP A 73 -18.97 -0.42 3.99
C TRP A 73 -18.98 -1.93 3.75
N ASN A 74 -19.30 -2.73 4.76
CA ASN A 74 -19.44 -4.20 4.71
C ASN A 74 -20.49 -4.64 3.68
N ARG A 75 -21.66 -3.99 3.67
CA ARG A 75 -22.69 -4.26 2.65
C ARG A 75 -22.20 -3.96 1.23
N ILE A 76 -21.37 -2.92 1.06
CA ILE A 76 -20.81 -2.57 -0.24
C ILE A 76 -19.71 -3.56 -0.63
N PHE A 77 -18.88 -4.00 0.31
CA PHE A 77 -17.87 -5.03 0.10
C PHE A 77 -18.50 -6.29 -0.52
N HIS A 78 -19.50 -6.88 0.15
CA HIS A 78 -20.23 -8.04 -0.37
C HIS A 78 -20.87 -7.81 -1.73
N LYS A 79 -21.51 -6.64 -1.92
CA LYS A 79 -22.13 -6.30 -3.20
C LYS A 79 -21.13 -6.29 -4.36
N GLU A 80 -19.92 -5.81 -4.11
CA GLU A 80 -18.90 -5.64 -5.16
C GLU A 80 -18.06 -6.90 -5.36
N PHE A 81 -17.91 -7.78 -4.38
CA PHE A 81 -17.03 -8.95 -4.48
C PHE A 81 -17.73 -10.32 -4.49
N ASP A 82 -18.88 -10.50 -3.84
CA ASP A 82 -19.52 -11.81 -3.73
C ASP A 82 -19.93 -12.36 -5.12
N GLY A 83 -19.58 -13.63 -5.37
CA GLY A 83 -19.87 -14.32 -6.63
C GLY A 83 -19.13 -13.76 -7.86
N ARG A 84 -18.18 -12.84 -7.69
CA ARG A 84 -17.41 -12.24 -8.81
C ARG A 84 -16.18 -13.04 -9.22
N PHE A 85 -15.69 -13.89 -8.33
CA PHE A 85 -14.47 -14.66 -8.53
C PHE A 85 -14.74 -16.14 -8.84
N ASN A 86 -15.96 -16.44 -9.30
CA ASN A 86 -16.38 -17.80 -9.64
C ASN A 86 -15.61 -18.34 -10.84
N ASP A 87 -15.14 -19.56 -10.71
CA ASP A 87 -14.43 -20.26 -11.77
C ASP A 87 -15.36 -20.58 -12.93
N ARG A 88 -14.98 -20.14 -14.12
CA ARG A 88 -15.53 -20.68 -15.36
C ARG A 88 -14.69 -21.87 -15.78
N THR A 89 -15.34 -22.90 -16.30
CA THR A 89 -14.69 -24.09 -16.82
C THR A 89 -14.93 -24.23 -18.32
N ASP A 90 -13.96 -24.81 -19.02
CA ASP A 90 -14.11 -25.18 -20.43
C ASP A 90 -14.93 -26.47 -20.57
N ALA A 91 -15.15 -26.88 -21.82
CA ALA A 91 -15.90 -28.10 -22.11
C ALA A 91 -15.25 -29.38 -21.53
N ALA A 92 -13.97 -29.34 -21.15
CA ALA A 92 -13.24 -30.42 -20.51
C ALA A 92 -13.23 -30.31 -18.97
N GLY A 93 -13.89 -29.29 -18.40
CA GLY A 93 -13.94 -29.04 -16.97
C GLY A 93 -12.70 -28.34 -16.40
N ALA A 94 -11.76 -27.91 -17.25
CA ALA A 94 -10.60 -27.16 -16.79
C ALA A 94 -10.98 -25.70 -16.55
N ILE A 95 -10.47 -25.10 -15.47
CA ILE A 95 -10.72 -23.69 -15.14
C ILE A 95 -10.17 -22.82 -16.26
N ILE A 96 -11.06 -22.08 -16.93
CA ILE A 96 -10.72 -21.01 -17.87
C ILE A 96 -10.24 -19.83 -17.02
N PRO A 97 -9.00 -19.36 -17.23
CA PRO A 97 -8.55 -18.12 -16.63
C PRO A 97 -9.17 -16.95 -17.40
N ASP A 98 -10.43 -16.62 -17.12
CA ASP A 98 -11.02 -15.36 -17.55
C ASP A 98 -11.05 -14.36 -16.38
N SER A 99 -10.73 -13.11 -16.67
CA SER A 99 -10.29 -12.15 -15.67
C SER A 99 -11.47 -11.44 -15.02
N SER A 100 -11.84 -11.81 -13.79
CA SER A 100 -12.44 -10.83 -12.89
C SER A 100 -11.34 -10.13 -12.10
N SER A 101 -11.25 -8.82 -12.31
CA SER A 101 -10.55 -7.91 -11.42
C SER A 101 -11.54 -6.88 -10.95
N GLU A 102 -11.68 -6.78 -9.64
CA GLU A 102 -12.64 -5.93 -8.96
C GLU A 102 -11.89 -5.03 -7.99
N GLY A 103 -12.39 -3.79 -7.87
CA GLY A 103 -11.79 -2.77 -7.04
C GLY A 103 -12.80 -2.08 -6.15
N LEU A 104 -12.40 -1.84 -4.90
CA LEU A 104 -13.19 -1.08 -3.94
C LEU A 104 -12.30 -0.09 -3.20
N PHE A 105 -12.64 1.18 -3.34
CA PHE A 105 -12.02 2.28 -2.61
C PHE A 105 -12.95 2.77 -1.51
N LEU A 106 -12.42 2.89 -0.29
CA LEU A 106 -13.12 3.31 0.91
C LEU A 106 -12.33 4.46 1.55
N SER A 107 -13.01 5.51 2.01
CA SER A 107 -12.35 6.64 2.68
C SER A 107 -13.33 7.41 3.54
N ASP A 108 -12.84 8.34 4.36
CA ASP A 108 -13.67 9.33 5.05
C ASP A 108 -13.51 10.76 4.52
N CYS A 109 -12.70 10.98 3.48
CA CYS A 109 -12.43 12.31 2.92
C CYS A 109 -13.68 13.06 2.46
N ASP A 110 -13.58 14.39 2.49
CA ASP A 110 -14.53 15.28 1.84
C ASP A 110 -13.81 16.46 1.17
N ALA A 111 -14.59 17.40 0.62
CA ALA A 111 -14.04 18.55 -0.10
C ALA A 111 -13.27 19.54 0.79
N GLN A 112 -13.35 19.41 2.12
CA GLN A 112 -12.71 20.30 3.09
C GLN A 112 -11.56 19.61 3.82
N GLN A 113 -11.70 18.33 4.14
CA GLN A 113 -10.76 17.58 4.98
C GLN A 113 -10.07 16.45 4.22
N LEU A 114 -8.77 16.33 4.47
CA LEU A 114 -7.96 15.20 4.04
C LEU A 114 -8.44 13.91 4.73
N GLN A 115 -8.32 12.78 4.03
CA GLN A 115 -8.66 11.46 4.58
C GLN A 115 -7.87 11.20 5.87
N ARG A 116 -8.61 10.78 6.89
CA ARG A 116 -8.07 10.25 8.15
C ARG A 116 -7.94 8.74 8.07
N VAL A 117 -8.78 8.12 7.25
CA VAL A 117 -8.73 6.69 6.94
C VAL A 117 -9.03 6.43 5.46
N GLU A 118 -8.30 5.50 4.86
CA GLU A 118 -8.48 5.04 3.48
C GLU A 118 -8.18 3.55 3.36
N ALA A 119 -8.91 2.87 2.47
CA ALA A 119 -8.55 1.56 1.95
C ALA A 119 -8.78 1.51 0.43
N ASP A 120 -7.78 1.11 -0.35
CA ASP A 120 -7.89 0.82 -1.79
C ASP A 120 -7.63 -0.68 -1.98
N ILE A 121 -8.69 -1.43 -2.25
CA ILE A 121 -8.72 -2.88 -2.33
C ILE A 121 -8.78 -3.25 -3.81
N ARG A 122 -7.83 -4.08 -4.26
CA ARG A 122 -7.76 -4.58 -5.63
C ARG A 122 -7.57 -6.08 -5.59
N LEU A 123 -8.58 -6.80 -6.04
CA LEU A 123 -8.60 -8.26 -6.01
C LEU A 123 -8.64 -8.81 -7.43
N SER A 124 -7.90 -9.89 -7.66
CA SER A 124 -7.85 -10.56 -8.96
C SER A 124 -7.53 -12.04 -8.83
N ASN A 125 -8.23 -12.86 -9.62
CA ASN A 125 -7.83 -14.25 -9.89
C ASN A 125 -7.04 -14.38 -11.21
N HIS A 126 -6.63 -13.25 -11.80
CA HIS A 126 -5.98 -13.25 -13.10
C HIS A 126 -4.53 -13.77 -13.04
N LYS A 127 -4.26 -14.81 -13.83
CA LYS A 127 -2.93 -15.45 -13.89
C LYS A 127 -1.88 -14.71 -14.74
N LEU A 128 -2.24 -13.65 -15.50
CA LEU A 128 -1.24 -12.89 -16.28
C LEU A 128 -0.64 -11.69 -15.52
N LEU A 129 -1.12 -11.38 -14.31
CA LEU A 129 -0.42 -10.46 -13.41
C LEU A 129 0.77 -11.21 -12.81
N ARG A 130 1.99 -10.76 -13.12
CA ARG A 130 3.21 -11.57 -12.93
C ARG A 130 3.82 -11.48 -11.52
N ASN A 131 3.46 -10.49 -10.71
CA ASN A 131 4.07 -10.24 -9.39
C ASN A 131 3.12 -10.44 -8.21
N ALA A 132 1.97 -9.74 -8.24
CA ALA A 132 0.94 -9.85 -7.22
C ALA A 132 -0.42 -9.87 -7.90
N SER A 133 -1.22 -10.88 -7.59
CA SER A 133 -2.59 -10.97 -8.12
C SER A 133 -3.47 -9.91 -7.49
N SER A 134 -3.26 -9.63 -6.20
CA SER A 134 -4.11 -8.77 -5.40
C SER A 134 -3.30 -7.89 -4.46
N GLY A 135 -3.96 -6.88 -3.91
CA GLY A 135 -3.35 -6.00 -2.95
C GLY A 135 -4.33 -5.03 -2.31
N ILE A 136 -3.97 -4.63 -1.10
CA ILE A 136 -4.77 -3.72 -0.27
C ILE A 136 -3.85 -2.63 0.22
N TYR A 137 -4.19 -1.40 -0.14
CA TYR A 137 -3.54 -0.21 0.38
C TYR A 137 -4.39 0.39 1.49
N PHE A 138 -3.72 0.82 2.55
CA PHE A 138 -4.30 1.48 3.71
C PHE A 138 -3.61 2.81 3.95
N LEU A 139 -4.37 3.77 4.46
CA LEU A 139 -3.84 5.04 4.95
C LEU A 139 -4.57 5.43 6.23
N CYS A 140 -3.82 5.87 7.23
CA CYS A 140 -4.35 6.39 8.49
C CYS A 140 -3.63 7.66 8.95
N GLU A 141 -4.23 8.36 9.91
CA GLU A 141 -3.62 9.52 10.58
C GLU A 141 -2.20 9.25 11.06
N ALA A 142 -1.34 10.25 10.96
CA ALA A 142 0.06 10.13 11.41
C ALA A 142 0.17 9.87 12.92
N SER A 143 -0.86 10.23 13.70
CA SER A 143 -0.93 9.99 15.14
C SER A 143 -1.18 8.52 15.52
N VAL A 144 -1.56 7.65 14.58
CA VAL A 144 -1.72 6.21 14.87
C VAL A 144 -0.36 5.63 15.28
N PRO A 145 -0.26 4.98 16.46
CA PRO A 145 1.03 4.45 16.94
C PRO A 145 1.62 3.41 16.01
N TRP A 146 2.95 3.48 15.80
CA TRP A 146 3.67 2.51 14.98
C TRP A 146 3.56 1.08 15.52
N GLN A 147 3.52 0.90 16.85
CA GLN A 147 3.29 -0.42 17.47
C GLN A 147 2.02 -1.08 16.96
N GLY A 148 0.90 -0.34 16.90
CA GLY A 148 -0.35 -0.89 16.41
C GLY A 148 -0.29 -1.26 14.91
N LEU A 149 0.47 -0.51 14.11
CA LEU A 149 0.70 -0.85 12.70
C LEU A 149 1.62 -2.07 12.55
N TYR A 150 2.64 -2.21 13.39
CA TYR A 150 3.50 -3.38 13.46
C TYR A 150 2.68 -4.64 13.75
N ASP A 151 1.87 -4.61 14.82
CA ASP A 151 1.04 -5.76 15.25
C ASP A 151 0.03 -6.13 14.16
N PHE A 152 -0.58 -5.12 13.53
CA PHE A 152 -1.48 -5.30 12.40
C PHE A 152 -0.76 -5.97 11.22
N ILE A 153 0.40 -5.45 10.79
CA ILE A 153 1.16 -6.02 9.67
C ILE A 153 1.58 -7.47 9.95
N ALA A 154 2.07 -7.76 11.17
CA ALA A 154 2.46 -9.10 11.57
C ALA A 154 1.27 -10.07 11.52
N SER A 155 0.13 -9.68 12.09
CA SER A 155 -1.10 -10.47 12.09
C SER A 155 -1.63 -10.72 10.67
N MET A 156 -1.74 -9.68 9.83
CA MET A 156 -2.25 -9.79 8.47
C MET A 156 -1.35 -10.66 7.59
N SER A 157 -0.04 -10.61 7.79
CA SER A 157 0.93 -11.44 7.08
C SER A 157 0.82 -12.93 7.41
N GLY A 158 0.21 -13.27 8.54
CA GLY A 158 -0.16 -14.64 8.90
C GLY A 158 -1.48 -15.10 8.26
N LYS A 159 -2.40 -14.17 7.95
CA LYS A 159 -3.74 -14.47 7.39
C LYS A 159 -3.76 -14.54 5.86
N LEU A 160 -2.87 -13.82 5.17
CA LEU A 160 -2.75 -13.81 3.71
C LEU A 160 -1.41 -14.39 3.27
N ASP A 161 -1.33 -14.95 2.05
CA ASP A 161 -0.09 -15.24 1.35
C ASP A 161 0.57 -13.94 0.83
N VAL A 162 0.96 -13.08 1.79
CA VAL A 162 1.67 -11.83 1.53
C VAL A 162 2.98 -12.11 0.83
N HIS A 163 3.08 -11.60 -0.39
CA HIS A 163 4.27 -11.59 -1.20
C HIS A 163 5.21 -10.46 -0.77
N TYR A 164 4.64 -9.26 -0.60
CA TYR A 164 5.35 -8.06 -0.15
C TYR A 164 4.41 -7.16 0.67
N CYS A 165 4.91 -6.62 1.78
CA CYS A 165 4.28 -5.52 2.51
C CYS A 165 5.26 -4.37 2.66
N SER A 166 4.76 -3.14 2.60
CA SER A 166 5.54 -1.91 2.81
C SER A 166 4.72 -0.93 3.63
N ALA A 167 5.31 -0.36 4.68
CA ALA A 167 4.70 0.71 5.46
C ALA A 167 5.68 1.82 5.80
N GLY A 168 5.17 3.04 5.82
CA GLY A 168 5.95 4.25 6.07
C GLY A 168 5.09 5.50 6.10
N TYR A 169 5.74 6.65 6.22
CA TYR A 169 5.08 7.92 5.97
C TYR A 169 4.67 8.02 4.49
N GLU A 170 3.52 8.62 4.25
CA GLU A 170 2.90 8.71 2.94
C GLU A 170 2.35 10.11 2.70
N MET A 171 2.58 10.63 1.50
CA MET A 171 1.98 11.87 1.01
C MET A 171 0.53 11.59 0.61
N ALA A 172 -0.39 11.89 1.53
CA ALA A 172 -1.82 11.80 1.30
C ALA A 172 -2.30 12.98 0.48
N LEU A 173 -3.10 12.69 -0.54
CA LEU A 173 -3.67 13.67 -1.45
C LEU A 173 -5.18 13.72 -1.27
N ASN A 174 -5.74 14.91 -1.10
CA ASN A 174 -7.19 15.06 -1.05
C ASN A 174 -7.78 14.82 -2.43
N PRO A 175 -8.56 13.75 -2.57
CA PRO A 175 -9.00 13.32 -3.88
C PRO A 175 -10.07 14.28 -4.48
N TYR A 176 -10.77 15.09 -3.67
CA TYR A 176 -11.68 16.15 -4.17
C TYR A 176 -10.95 17.37 -4.76
N CYS A 177 -9.67 17.52 -4.46
CA CYS A 177 -8.82 18.63 -4.91
C CYS A 177 -7.71 18.12 -5.88
N TYR A 178 -7.94 16.99 -6.57
CA TYR A 178 -6.93 16.20 -7.31
C TYR A 178 -6.00 17.00 -8.23
N SER A 179 -6.56 17.81 -9.13
CA SER A 179 -5.75 18.59 -10.08
C SER A 179 -4.79 19.59 -9.40
N ARG A 180 -5.13 20.03 -8.18
CA ARG A 180 -4.30 20.93 -7.37
C ARG A 180 -3.29 20.17 -6.51
N CYS A 181 -3.72 19.07 -5.89
CA CYS A 181 -2.86 18.28 -5.00
C CYS A 181 -1.76 17.50 -5.72
N LEU A 182 -1.84 17.29 -7.05
CA LEU A 182 -0.71 16.74 -7.83
C LEU A 182 0.59 17.54 -7.67
N ARG A 183 0.49 18.83 -7.29
CA ARG A 183 1.66 19.66 -6.96
C ARG A 183 2.39 19.18 -5.71
N ALA A 184 1.73 18.46 -4.80
CA ALA A 184 2.32 17.91 -3.58
C ALA A 184 3.48 16.96 -3.87
N TYR A 185 3.47 16.27 -5.03
CA TYR A 185 4.60 15.44 -5.44
C TYR A 185 5.90 16.23 -5.58
N ARG A 186 5.85 17.52 -5.92
CA ARG A 186 7.04 18.37 -5.99
C ARG A 186 7.68 18.60 -4.61
N CYS A 187 6.91 18.47 -3.52
CA CYS A 187 7.42 18.57 -2.16
C CYS A 187 8.21 17.34 -1.73
N LEU A 188 8.08 16.20 -2.42
CA LEU A 188 8.79 14.95 -2.08
C LEU A 188 10.31 15.07 -2.20
N LYS A 189 10.81 16.07 -2.94
CA LYS A 189 12.25 16.36 -3.04
C LYS A 189 12.84 16.80 -1.70
N ASP A 190 12.02 17.40 -0.83
CA ASP A 190 12.40 17.94 0.48
C ASP A 190 11.97 17.00 1.62
N LEU A 191 11.35 15.86 1.31
CA LEU A 191 10.79 14.90 2.26
C LEU A 191 11.29 13.47 1.94
N PRO A 192 12.56 13.15 2.28
CA PRO A 192 13.18 11.90 1.84
C PRO A 192 12.49 10.65 2.42
N PHE A 193 11.94 10.74 3.64
CA PHE A 193 11.29 9.64 4.35
C PHE A 193 9.78 9.51 4.08
N VAL A 194 9.18 10.45 3.34
CA VAL A 194 7.77 10.41 2.97
C VAL A 194 7.65 9.75 1.60
N ASN A 195 6.81 8.72 1.50
CA ASN A 195 6.49 8.02 0.26
C ASN A 195 5.37 8.73 -0.51
N SER A 196 5.16 8.32 -1.74
CA SER A 196 3.88 8.40 -2.40
C SER A 196 3.53 7.06 -3.03
N TYR A 197 2.25 6.69 -2.95
CA TYR A 197 1.66 5.60 -3.72
C TYR A 197 2.11 5.63 -5.18
N ALA A 198 2.07 6.80 -5.86
CA ALA A 198 2.40 6.91 -7.27
C ALA A 198 3.89 6.66 -7.59
N THR A 199 4.79 6.80 -6.61
CA THR A 199 6.24 6.68 -6.82
C THR A 199 6.85 5.42 -6.22
N GLU A 200 6.28 4.93 -5.11
CA GLU A 200 6.81 3.80 -4.35
C GLU A 200 5.97 2.53 -4.46
N TRP A 201 4.70 2.60 -4.85
CA TRP A 201 3.80 1.43 -4.80
C TRP A 201 3.01 1.15 -6.08
N GLU A 202 2.64 2.15 -6.87
CA GLU A 202 1.82 1.97 -8.08
C GLU A 202 2.51 1.09 -9.13
N TYR A 203 3.83 1.22 -9.28
CA TYR A 203 4.56 0.41 -10.25
C TYR A 203 4.73 -1.04 -9.82
N MET A 204 4.58 -1.38 -8.53
CA MET A 204 4.66 -2.77 -8.06
C MET A 204 3.66 -3.69 -8.75
N TRP A 205 2.50 -3.15 -9.18
CA TRP A 205 1.48 -3.87 -9.93
C TRP A 205 1.94 -4.31 -11.34
N VAL A 206 2.96 -3.65 -11.91
CA VAL A 206 3.40 -3.85 -13.30
C VAL A 206 4.86 -4.28 -13.45
N ILE A 207 5.63 -4.36 -12.35
CA ILE A 207 6.97 -4.95 -12.37
C ILE A 207 6.86 -6.39 -12.85
N LYS A 208 7.78 -6.79 -13.74
CA LYS A 208 7.77 -8.12 -14.38
C LYS A 208 8.48 -9.19 -13.56
N ASP A 209 9.34 -8.77 -12.64
CA ASP A 209 10.16 -9.62 -11.79
C ASP A 209 9.60 -9.65 -10.37
N GLU A 210 9.09 -10.81 -9.94
CA GLU A 210 8.45 -11.02 -8.63
C GLU A 210 9.43 -10.91 -7.47
N HIS A 211 10.72 -10.73 -7.73
CA HIS A 211 11.70 -10.61 -6.66
C HIS A 211 11.91 -9.16 -6.23
N GLN A 212 11.41 -8.18 -6.98
CA GLN A 212 11.85 -6.80 -6.84
C GLN A 212 10.95 -5.91 -5.96
N ILE A 213 11.56 -4.89 -5.36
CA ILE A 213 10.88 -3.77 -4.68
C ILE A 213 11.32 -2.43 -5.29
N LEU A 214 10.54 -1.37 -5.11
CA LEU A 214 10.91 -0.03 -5.59
C LEU A 214 11.79 0.75 -4.63
N THR A 215 11.61 0.57 -3.32
CA THR A 215 12.32 1.31 -2.28
C THR A 215 12.30 0.57 -0.95
N PRO A 216 13.28 0.82 -0.07
CA PRO A 216 13.15 0.51 1.34
C PRO A 216 12.12 1.40 2.05
N ASN A 217 11.62 0.94 3.19
CA ASN A 217 10.61 1.61 4.03
C ASN A 217 10.76 1.24 5.51
N PHE A 218 9.94 1.85 6.37
CA PHE A 218 10.02 1.68 7.84
C PHE A 218 9.74 0.26 8.31
N LEU A 219 8.65 -0.32 7.81
CA LEU A 219 8.28 -1.73 8.05
C LEU A 219 8.11 -2.41 6.71
N GLN A 220 8.69 -3.58 6.54
CA GLN A 220 8.57 -4.34 5.31
C GLN A 220 8.43 -5.83 5.58
N VAL A 221 7.49 -6.49 4.91
CA VAL A 221 7.40 -7.96 4.92
C VAL A 221 7.80 -8.47 3.55
N LEU A 222 8.71 -9.44 3.53
CA LEU A 222 9.17 -10.12 2.33
C LEU A 222 8.76 -11.57 2.37
N SER A 223 8.26 -12.08 1.24
CA SER A 223 8.20 -13.52 1.01
C SER A 223 9.59 -14.14 0.99
N LYS A 224 9.65 -15.47 1.18
CA LYS A 224 10.91 -16.23 1.12
C LYS A 224 11.71 -15.94 -0.14
N LYS A 225 11.04 -15.88 -1.30
CA LYS A 225 11.67 -15.63 -2.60
C LYS A 225 12.39 -14.28 -2.64
N MET A 226 11.76 -13.23 -2.11
CA MET A 226 12.33 -11.88 -2.08
C MET A 226 13.44 -11.74 -1.04
N PHE A 227 13.35 -12.47 0.07
CA PHE A 227 14.33 -12.40 1.15
C PHE A 227 15.63 -13.16 0.84
N LEU A 228 15.55 -14.32 0.18
CA LEU A 228 16.70 -15.20 -0.07
C LEU A 228 17.94 -14.54 -0.73
N PRO A 229 17.79 -13.61 -1.70
CA PRO A 229 18.94 -12.94 -2.32
C PRO A 229 19.65 -11.92 -1.42
N LEU A 230 19.07 -11.57 -0.26
CA LEU A 230 19.56 -10.50 0.60
C LEU A 230 20.68 -10.98 1.52
N ASN A 231 21.64 -10.09 1.80
CA ASN A 231 22.75 -10.36 2.71
C ASN A 231 22.46 -9.73 4.08
N CYS A 232 22.08 -10.54 5.06
CA CYS A 232 21.78 -10.07 6.43
C CYS A 232 22.94 -9.35 7.12
N LYS A 233 24.20 -9.53 6.65
CA LYS A 233 25.34 -8.77 7.17
C LYS A 233 25.30 -7.27 6.81
N LEU A 234 24.46 -6.90 5.84
CA LEU A 234 24.24 -5.51 5.42
C LEU A 234 23.01 -4.89 6.08
N LEU A 235 22.27 -5.65 6.87
CA LEU A 235 21.13 -5.11 7.60
C LEU A 235 21.64 -4.11 8.67
N PRO A 236 21.01 -2.93 8.83
CA PRO A 236 21.41 -1.98 9.87
C PRO A 236 21.40 -2.63 11.25
N GLU A 237 22.38 -2.33 12.11
CA GLU A 237 22.50 -2.96 13.45
C GLU A 237 21.26 -2.75 14.33
N ASN A 238 20.57 -1.62 14.15
CA ASN A 238 19.37 -1.27 14.91
C ASN A 238 18.06 -1.73 14.24
N ALA A 239 18.15 -2.34 13.06
CA ALA A 239 17.00 -2.92 12.38
C ALA A 239 16.77 -4.35 12.87
N HIS A 240 15.50 -4.67 13.11
CA HIS A 240 15.07 -5.99 13.55
C HIS A 240 14.58 -6.82 12.39
N LEU A 241 14.90 -8.11 12.46
CA LEU A 241 14.50 -9.10 11.48
C LEU A 241 13.70 -10.19 12.18
N ASN A 242 12.39 -10.18 11.95
CA ASN A 242 11.45 -11.10 12.59
C ASN A 242 10.92 -12.13 11.60
N ALA A 243 11.06 -13.41 11.94
CA ALA A 243 10.44 -14.48 11.16
C ALA A 243 8.95 -14.59 11.54
N LEU A 244 8.05 -14.30 10.60
CA LEU A 244 6.60 -14.30 10.84
C LEU A 244 5.94 -15.69 10.64
N GLY A 245 6.72 -16.71 10.28
CA GLY A 245 6.21 -18.03 9.86
C GLY A 245 5.94 -18.09 8.35
N ASN A 246 5.66 -19.31 7.83
CA ASN A 246 5.41 -19.56 6.40
C ASN A 246 6.47 -19.01 5.43
N GLY A 247 7.72 -18.89 5.91
CA GLY A 247 8.83 -18.36 5.11
C GLY A 247 8.81 -16.85 4.89
N LYS A 248 7.99 -16.08 5.62
CA LYS A 248 7.95 -14.61 5.54
C LYS A 248 8.86 -13.97 6.59
N TRP A 249 9.46 -12.84 6.22
CA TRP A 249 10.38 -12.08 7.05
C TRP A 249 9.94 -10.63 7.15
N LEU A 250 9.84 -10.11 8.37
CA LEU A 250 9.54 -8.72 8.66
C LEU A 250 10.81 -7.98 9.05
N ILE A 251 11.07 -6.87 8.36
CA ILE A 251 12.17 -5.95 8.62
C ILE A 251 11.58 -4.71 9.28
N ASP A 252 12.13 -4.32 10.41
CA ASP A 252 11.65 -3.22 11.26
C ASP A 252 12.80 -2.30 11.70
N ILE A 253 12.83 -1.07 11.18
CA ILE A 253 13.84 -0.06 11.59
C ILE A 253 13.39 0.83 12.75
N LEU A 254 12.17 0.65 13.24
CA LEU A 254 11.63 1.36 14.40
C LEU A 254 11.91 0.62 15.72
N ASN A 255 12.44 -0.60 15.62
CA ASN A 255 12.93 -1.39 16.74
C ASN A 255 11.85 -1.60 17.82
N HIS A 256 10.74 -2.24 17.42
CA HIS A 256 9.66 -2.54 18.35
C HIS A 256 10.06 -3.57 19.41
N GLU A 257 11.05 -4.43 19.13
CA GLU A 257 11.54 -5.44 20.09
C GLU A 257 12.32 -4.83 21.27
N ALA A 258 13.12 -3.78 21.05
CA ALA A 258 13.88 -3.11 22.11
C ALA A 258 13.14 -1.92 22.76
N GLY A 259 11.82 -1.85 22.61
CA GLY A 259 10.98 -0.89 23.33
C GLY A 259 10.54 0.34 22.55
N PHE A 260 10.42 0.24 21.22
CA PHE A 260 9.93 1.24 20.27
C PHE A 260 10.46 2.66 20.48
N ARG A 261 11.24 3.15 19.52
CA ARG A 261 11.61 4.56 19.45
C ARG A 261 11.62 5.00 18.00
N GLU A 262 10.82 6.02 17.69
CA GLU A 262 10.95 6.67 16.40
C GLU A 262 12.31 7.39 16.32
N PRO A 263 13.21 6.98 15.41
CA PRO A 263 14.54 7.57 15.33
C PRO A 263 14.47 9.01 14.83
N PRO A 264 15.37 9.91 15.27
CA PRO A 264 15.50 11.24 14.69
C PRO A 264 15.90 11.14 13.21
N GLU A 265 15.65 12.20 12.44
CA GLU A 265 15.92 12.22 10.99
C GLU A 265 17.37 11.87 10.62
N THR A 266 18.34 12.24 11.45
CA THR A 266 19.75 11.90 11.24
C THR A 266 20.02 10.40 11.31
N GLU A 267 19.43 9.71 12.30
CA GLU A 267 19.53 8.24 12.42
C GLU A 267 18.74 7.55 11.29
N LEU A 268 17.57 8.10 10.92
CA LEU A 268 16.79 7.57 9.79
C LEU A 268 17.58 7.62 8.48
N ALA A 269 18.34 8.69 8.21
CA ALA A 269 19.16 8.78 7.00
C ALA A 269 20.16 7.62 6.91
N GLU A 270 20.86 7.32 8.02
CA GLU A 270 21.82 6.21 8.11
C GLU A 270 21.13 4.84 7.94
N TYR A 271 19.95 4.66 8.54
CA TYR A 271 19.17 3.43 8.41
C TYR A 271 18.70 3.22 6.97
N PHE A 272 18.18 4.25 6.32
CA PHE A 272 17.71 4.14 4.94
C PHE A 272 18.85 3.95 3.94
N GLN A 273 20.02 4.56 4.16
CA GLN A 273 21.21 4.30 3.33
C GLN A 273 21.67 2.85 3.47
N SER A 274 21.73 2.33 4.69
CA SER A 274 22.09 0.92 4.96
C SER A 274 21.03 -0.04 4.40
N LEU A 275 19.75 0.27 4.54
CA LEU A 275 18.67 -0.49 3.93
C LEU A 275 18.77 -0.48 2.40
N GLN A 276 19.15 0.63 1.78
CA GLN A 276 19.33 0.69 0.33
C GLN A 276 20.44 -0.25 -0.13
N ALA A 277 21.55 -0.35 0.61
CA ALA A 277 22.60 -1.33 0.37
C ALA A 277 22.10 -2.77 0.58
N PHE A 278 21.36 -3.02 1.66
CA PHE A 278 20.77 -4.33 1.98
C PHE A 278 19.81 -4.81 0.87
N PHE A 279 18.93 -3.94 0.39
CA PHE A 279 17.93 -4.26 -0.63
C PHE A 279 18.46 -4.25 -2.06
N GLN A 280 19.69 -3.83 -2.30
CA GLN A 280 20.21 -3.66 -3.65
C GLN A 280 20.05 -4.88 -4.59
N PRO A 281 20.17 -6.14 -4.13
CA PRO A 281 19.94 -7.31 -4.98
C PRO A 281 18.53 -7.39 -5.58
N ILE A 282 17.56 -6.70 -4.98
CA ILE A 282 16.15 -6.73 -5.38
C ILE A 282 15.56 -5.34 -5.68
N LEU A 283 16.37 -4.29 -5.78
CA LEU A 283 15.85 -2.98 -6.14
C LEU A 283 15.53 -2.92 -7.65
N ALA A 284 14.27 -2.63 -7.96
CA ALA A 284 13.83 -2.40 -9.33
C ALA A 284 14.36 -1.06 -9.86
N GLN A 285 14.54 -0.99 -11.19
CA GLN A 285 14.69 0.29 -11.85
C GLN A 285 13.35 1.03 -11.87
N ARG A 286 13.36 2.27 -11.38
CA ARG A 286 12.16 3.12 -11.32
C ARG A 286 12.07 4.01 -12.57
N GLU A 287 10.95 3.93 -13.26
CA GLU A 287 10.60 4.90 -14.31
C GLU A 287 10.18 6.24 -13.69
N LYS A 288 10.37 7.34 -14.44
CA LYS A 288 10.00 8.66 -13.96
C LYS A 288 8.46 8.78 -13.93
N PRO A 289 7.84 9.10 -12.79
CA PRO A 289 6.41 9.36 -12.73
C PRO A 289 6.05 10.59 -13.58
N LEU A 290 4.80 10.65 -14.06
CA LEU A 290 4.32 11.73 -14.93
C LEU A 290 4.49 13.13 -14.29
N TYR A 291 4.32 13.21 -12.98
CA TYR A 291 4.13 14.48 -12.26
C TYR A 291 5.41 15.13 -11.73
N LEU A 292 6.55 14.42 -11.72
CA LEU A 292 7.85 14.97 -11.33
C LEU A 292 8.64 15.47 -12.53
N LYS A 293 9.33 16.59 -12.35
CA LYS A 293 10.35 17.03 -13.31
C LYS A 293 11.57 16.10 -13.28
N PRO A 294 12.40 16.07 -14.34
CA PRO A 294 13.59 15.20 -14.38
C PRO A 294 14.59 15.41 -13.24
N ASP A 295 14.81 16.65 -12.82
CA ASP A 295 15.68 17.04 -11.71
C ASP A 295 15.07 16.63 -10.36
N GLU A 296 13.78 16.91 -10.14
CA GLU A 296 13.04 16.46 -8.95
C GLU A 296 13.06 14.92 -8.82
N TRP A 297 12.92 14.21 -9.94
CA TRP A 297 13.01 12.76 -9.97
C TRP A 297 14.41 12.23 -9.66
N LYS A 298 15.45 12.90 -10.16
CA LYS A 298 16.84 12.53 -9.85
C LYS A 298 17.10 12.63 -8.35
N VAL A 299 16.65 13.71 -7.71
CA VAL A 299 16.71 13.86 -6.24
C VAL A 299 15.95 12.72 -5.56
N ARG A 300 14.71 12.44 -5.99
CA ARG A 300 13.88 11.40 -5.38
C ARG A 300 14.46 9.99 -5.48
N LYS A 301 15.09 9.66 -6.60
CA LYS A 301 15.74 8.35 -6.79
C LYS A 301 16.93 8.17 -5.86
N ASN A 302 17.70 9.23 -5.69
CA ASN A 302 18.98 9.23 -4.99
C ASN A 302 18.86 9.74 -3.54
N ARG A 303 17.65 9.72 -2.98
CA ARG A 303 17.38 10.39 -1.69
C ARG A 303 18.04 9.74 -0.48
N PHE A 304 18.62 8.56 -0.64
CA PHE A 304 19.42 7.86 0.37
C PHE A 304 20.77 7.38 -0.18
N ASP A 305 21.19 7.92 -1.34
CA ASP A 305 22.53 7.68 -1.92
C ASP A 305 23.59 8.57 -1.24
#